data_AF-A0A7I4Z3H3-F1
#
_entry.id   AF-A0A7I4Z3H3-F1
#
_cell.length_a   1.000
_cell.length_b   1.000
_cell.length_c   1.000
_cell.angle_alpha   90.00
_cell.angle_beta   90.00
_cell.angle_gamma   90.00
#
_symmetry.space_group_name_H-M   'P 1'
#
loop_
_entity.id
_entity.type
_entity.pdbx_description
1 polymer ?
#
loop_
_entity_poly.entity_id
_entity_poly.type
_entity_poly.pdbx_seq_one_letter_code
_entity_poly.pdbx_strand_id
1 'polypeptide(L)'
;MDVSKAFDKGNHVSNYFTNLDLLELDLKYATAEVGGVGVLVNTHLAMSIDPYECSTTRIGRFRLRRCGPFPALTVFVIYAPTLSYDEEELAAFYMDLEKLYKEDHTFFKIIVGEFNDMIGSRRTAEGLHIGTHGMEWNEQGERLSVFIRSTYTIHGNSQFQKHSHLLWTWESPGGQFHNETDHIIVNRKFCLTVVAVVPKFYSGSDYRLLS
;
A
#
# COMPACT_ATOMS: atom_id res chain seq x y z
N MET A 1 -15.92 17.03 -15.06
CA MET A 1 -14.62 17.70 -14.85
C MET A 1 -13.59 16.79 -15.47
N ASP A 2 -12.76 17.33 -16.36
CA ASP A 2 -11.93 16.57 -17.29
C ASP A 2 -10.75 15.90 -16.56
N VAL A 3 -10.60 14.58 -16.72
CA VAL A 3 -9.60 13.72 -16.03
C VAL A 3 -8.17 14.03 -16.52
N SER A 4 -8.03 14.89 -17.53
CA SER A 4 -6.76 15.30 -18.14
C SER A 4 -5.92 16.27 -17.31
N LYS A 5 -6.46 16.90 -16.25
CA LYS A 5 -5.75 18.00 -15.55
C LYS A 5 -5.04 17.62 -14.25
N ALA A 6 -5.17 16.40 -13.74
CA ALA A 6 -4.54 16.01 -12.47
C ALA A 6 -3.09 15.52 -12.61
N PHE A 7 -2.64 15.20 -13.82
CA PHE A 7 -1.29 14.65 -14.09
C PHE A 7 -0.28 15.66 -14.64
N ASP A 8 -0.56 16.96 -14.58
CA ASP A 8 0.24 18.00 -15.24
C ASP A 8 1.45 18.47 -14.41
N LYS A 9 2.27 17.51 -13.97
CA LYS A 9 3.67 17.73 -13.60
C LYS A 9 4.54 16.72 -14.34
N GLY A 10 4.79 17.02 -15.61
CA GLY A 10 5.73 16.27 -16.44
C GLY A 10 5.02 15.31 -17.40
N ASN A 11 4.92 15.74 -18.65
CA ASN A 11 4.44 14.96 -19.79
C ASN A 11 5.02 13.54 -19.79
N HIS A 12 4.22 12.54 -19.43
CA HIS A 12 4.23 11.14 -19.90
C HIS A 12 3.20 10.26 -19.17
N VAL A 13 2.72 10.67 -17.98
CA VAL A 13 1.75 9.92 -17.17
C VAL A 13 0.32 9.94 -17.74
N SER A 14 -0.05 11.06 -18.37
CA SER A 14 -1.41 11.30 -18.90
C SER A 14 -1.84 10.28 -19.96
N ASN A 15 -0.94 9.75 -20.80
CA ASN A 15 -1.34 8.93 -21.95
C ASN A 15 -1.70 7.47 -21.61
N TYR A 16 -1.38 6.97 -20.41
CA TYR A 16 -1.68 5.58 -20.02
C TYR A 16 -3.02 5.44 -19.29
N PHE A 17 -3.48 6.50 -18.63
CA PHE A 17 -4.74 6.50 -17.88
C PHE A 17 -5.95 6.97 -18.69
N THR A 18 -5.75 7.61 -19.84
CA THR A 18 -6.83 8.14 -20.70
C THR A 18 -7.75 7.08 -21.32
N ASN A 19 -7.35 5.81 -21.32
CA ASN A 19 -8.14 4.68 -21.84
C ASN A 19 -8.77 3.79 -20.74
N LEU A 20 -8.59 4.14 -19.47
CA LEU A 20 -9.19 3.43 -18.35
C LEU A 20 -10.28 4.33 -17.76
N ASP A 21 -11.52 3.84 -17.71
CA ASP A 21 -12.59 4.52 -17.00
C ASP A 21 -12.30 4.47 -15.50
N LEU A 22 -11.60 5.48 -14.99
CA LEU A 22 -11.19 5.59 -13.59
C LEU A 22 -11.93 6.74 -12.90
N LEU A 23 -12.36 6.50 -11.68
CA LEU A 23 -12.86 7.47 -10.72
C LEU A 23 -11.79 7.66 -9.63
N GLU A 24 -11.47 8.92 -9.36
CA GLU A 24 -10.65 9.30 -8.22
C GLU A 24 -11.52 9.40 -6.96
N LEU A 25 -11.17 8.63 -5.93
CA LEU A 25 -11.73 8.80 -4.59
C LEU A 25 -10.78 9.72 -3.82
N ASP A 26 -11.26 10.96 -3.65
CA ASP A 26 -10.41 12.13 -3.45
C ASP A 26 -9.74 12.21 -2.07
N LEU A 27 -8.53 12.76 -2.12
CA LEU A 27 -7.61 13.14 -1.06
C LEU A 27 -8.20 14.29 -0.25
N LYS A 28 -8.91 13.99 0.85
CA LYS A 28 -9.14 15.03 1.85
C LYS A 28 -7.79 15.28 2.55
N TYR A 29 -7.25 16.50 2.41
CA TYR A 29 -6.13 17.08 3.18
C TYR A 29 -4.70 17.03 2.61
N ALA A 30 -4.48 16.88 1.30
CA ALA A 30 -3.13 17.15 0.75
C ALA A 30 -2.84 18.66 0.78
N THR A 31 -1.87 19.08 1.61
CA THR A 31 -1.29 20.44 1.56
C THR A 31 0.14 20.34 1.06
N ALA A 32 0.73 21.45 0.60
CA ALA A 32 2.09 21.45 0.02
C ALA A 32 3.19 20.91 0.97
N GLU A 33 2.90 20.79 2.27
CA GLU A 33 3.82 20.31 3.32
C GLU A 33 3.38 18.97 3.94
N VAL A 34 2.15 18.51 3.70
CA VAL A 34 1.57 17.31 4.32
C VAL A 34 1.07 16.38 3.22
N GLY A 35 1.72 15.23 3.07
CA GLY A 35 1.33 14.19 2.12
C GLY A 35 -0.12 13.73 2.31
N GLY A 36 -0.63 13.00 1.32
CA GLY A 36 -1.99 12.46 1.37
C GLY A 36 -2.10 11.12 0.64
N VAL A 37 -3.14 10.37 0.97
CA VAL A 37 -3.49 9.09 0.34
C VAL A 37 -4.67 9.24 -0.62
N GLY A 38 -4.52 8.76 -1.85
CA GLY A 38 -5.57 8.76 -2.89
C GLY A 38 -5.81 7.37 -3.47
N VAL A 39 -7.02 7.10 -3.96
CA VAL A 39 -7.38 5.81 -4.56
C VAL A 39 -8.01 6.02 -5.94
N LEU A 40 -7.42 5.40 -6.96
CA LEU A 40 -8.00 5.32 -8.29
C LEU A 40 -8.77 4.01 -8.44
N VAL A 41 -10.03 4.10 -8.84
CA VAL A 41 -10.93 2.95 -8.95
C VAL A 41 -11.56 2.91 -10.34
N ASN A 42 -11.66 1.73 -10.93
CA ASN A 42 -12.49 1.54 -12.12
C ASN A 42 -13.96 1.98 -11.87
N THR A 43 -14.55 2.75 -12.79
CA THR A 43 -15.91 3.30 -12.65
C THR A 43 -16.99 2.23 -12.48
N HIS A 44 -16.80 1.04 -13.06
CA HIS A 44 -17.72 -0.09 -12.84
C HIS A 44 -17.67 -0.62 -11.40
N LEU A 45 -16.53 -0.48 -10.73
CA LEU A 45 -16.37 -0.82 -9.31
C LEU A 45 -16.81 0.32 -8.39
N ALA A 46 -16.87 1.57 -8.86
CA ALA A 46 -17.25 2.71 -8.03
C ALA A 46 -18.63 2.54 -7.37
N MET A 47 -19.60 1.97 -8.09
CA MET A 47 -20.94 1.68 -7.54
C MET A 47 -20.94 0.63 -6.43
N SER A 48 -19.86 -0.15 -6.32
CA SER A 48 -19.70 -1.19 -5.30
C SER A 48 -18.91 -0.70 -4.08
N ILE A 49 -18.41 0.53 -4.09
CA ILE A 49 -17.59 1.08 -3.01
C ILE A 49 -18.48 1.82 -2.00
N ASP A 50 -18.28 1.52 -0.72
CA ASP A 50 -18.77 2.35 0.39
C ASP A 50 -17.97 3.66 0.44
N PRO A 51 -18.56 4.76 0.96
CA PRO A 51 -17.84 6.03 1.07
C PRO A 51 -16.43 5.88 1.66
N TYR A 52 -15.46 6.52 1.03
CA TYR A 52 -14.07 6.54 1.51
C TYR A 52 -13.99 7.32 2.83
N GLU A 53 -13.36 6.70 3.83
CA GLU A 53 -13.17 7.24 5.17
C GLU A 53 -11.68 7.49 5.40
N CYS A 54 -11.29 8.76 5.52
CA CYS A 54 -9.98 9.14 6.04
C CYS A 54 -10.04 9.13 7.56
N SER A 55 -9.23 8.29 8.20
CA SER A 55 -9.07 8.34 9.65
C SER A 55 -8.01 9.34 10.06
N THR A 56 -6.95 9.48 9.26
CA THR A 56 -5.91 10.50 9.39
C THR A 56 -5.51 11.00 7.99
N THR A 57 -4.56 11.94 7.89
CA THR A 57 -3.97 12.33 6.59
C THR A 57 -3.17 11.21 5.93
N ARG A 58 -2.80 10.18 6.70
CA ARG A 58 -1.92 9.08 6.30
C ARG A 58 -2.60 7.72 6.22
N ILE A 59 -3.84 7.60 6.71
CA ILE A 59 -4.60 6.35 6.73
C ILE A 59 -6.00 6.61 6.18
N GLY A 60 -6.27 5.98 5.04
CA GLY A 60 -7.58 5.91 4.43
C GLY A 60 -8.13 4.50 4.40
N ARG A 61 -9.45 4.39 4.36
CA ARG A 61 -10.16 3.12 4.27
C ARG A 61 -11.35 3.24 3.33
N PHE A 62 -11.54 2.23 2.49
CA PHE A 62 -12.82 2.02 1.82
C PHE A 62 -13.19 0.55 1.84
N ARG A 63 -14.48 0.28 1.66
CA ARG A 63 -15.00 -1.08 1.58
C ARG A 63 -15.61 -1.32 0.20
N LEU A 64 -15.19 -2.40 -0.42
CA LEU A 64 -15.73 -2.89 -1.68
C LEU A 64 -16.77 -3.97 -1.38
N ARG A 65 -18.04 -3.64 -1.64
CA ARG A 65 -19.17 -4.57 -1.57
C ARG A 65 -19.09 -5.53 -2.75
N ARG A 66 -19.34 -6.82 -2.51
CA ARG A 66 -19.50 -7.80 -3.58
C ARG A 66 -20.97 -8.17 -3.73
N CYS A 67 -21.40 -8.41 -4.96
CA CYS A 67 -22.78 -8.84 -5.23
C CYS A 67 -23.01 -10.26 -4.71
N GLY A 68 -24.21 -10.56 -4.22
CA GLY A 68 -24.57 -11.90 -3.75
C GLY A 68 -24.00 -12.24 -2.36
N PRO A 69 -23.75 -13.53 -2.05
CA PRO A 69 -23.36 -13.97 -0.70
C PRO A 69 -21.87 -13.76 -0.40
N PHE A 70 -21.13 -13.09 -1.28
CA PHE A 70 -19.70 -12.89 -1.11
C PHE A 70 -19.44 -11.79 -0.07
N PRO A 71 -18.55 -12.03 0.91
CA PRO A 71 -18.26 -11.03 1.92
C PRO A 71 -17.54 -9.83 1.30
N ALA A 72 -17.76 -8.67 1.90
CA ALA A 72 -17.09 -7.44 1.52
C ALA A 72 -15.58 -7.51 1.77
N LEU A 73 -14.84 -6.71 1.00
CA LEU A 73 -13.41 -6.49 1.15
C LEU A 73 -13.19 -5.07 1.68
N THR A 74 -12.51 -4.94 2.82
CA THR A 74 -11.99 -3.63 3.26
C THR A 74 -10.57 -3.46 2.76
N VAL A 75 -10.28 -2.30 2.17
CA VAL A 75 -8.94 -1.89 1.75
C VAL A 75 -8.54 -0.69 2.61
N PHE A 76 -7.41 -0.83 3.29
CA PHE A 76 -6.71 0.25 3.97
C PHE A 76 -5.60 0.73 3.06
N VAL A 77 -5.53 2.03 2.84
CA VAL A 77 -4.47 2.66 2.07
C VAL A 77 -3.69 3.57 2.99
N ILE A 78 -2.37 3.39 3.03
CA ILE A 78 -1.51 4.02 4.02
C ILE A 78 -0.32 4.76 3.40
N TYR A 79 0.17 5.77 4.12
CA TYR A 79 1.43 6.46 3.85
C TYR A 79 2.17 6.73 5.17
N ALA A 80 3.04 5.80 5.56
CA ALA A 80 3.73 5.85 6.83
C ALA A 80 4.69 7.05 6.92
N PRO A 81 4.89 7.64 8.11
CA PRO A 81 5.93 8.67 8.31
C PRO A 81 7.33 8.17 7.92
N THR A 82 8.18 9.06 7.40
CA THR A 82 9.60 8.76 7.16
C THR A 82 10.39 8.81 8.47
N LEU A 83 11.60 8.24 8.50
CA LEU A 83 12.52 8.27 9.67
C LEU A 83 12.84 9.66 10.21
N SER A 84 12.59 10.71 9.43
CA SER A 84 12.80 12.10 9.83
C SER A 84 11.70 12.65 10.73
N TYR A 85 10.58 11.93 10.89
CA TYR A 85 9.48 12.30 11.79
C TYR A 85 9.76 11.85 13.23
N ASP A 86 9.05 12.43 14.19
CA ASP A 86 9.23 12.08 15.61
C ASP A 86 8.81 10.64 15.90
N GLU A 87 9.49 10.01 16.86
CA GLU A 87 9.18 8.66 17.32
C GLU A 87 7.74 8.52 17.83
N GLU A 88 7.22 9.59 18.46
CA GLU A 88 5.83 9.65 18.91
C GLU A 88 4.84 9.61 17.74
N GLU A 89 5.12 10.30 16.63
CA GLU A 89 4.26 10.30 15.44
C GLU A 89 4.25 8.95 14.74
N LEU A 90 5.41 8.29 14.67
CA LEU A 90 5.53 6.95 14.12
C LEU A 90 4.79 5.92 14.98
N ALA A 91 4.91 6.02 16.31
CA ALA A 91 4.17 5.16 17.24
C ALA A 91 2.66 5.38 17.14
N ALA A 92 2.21 6.64 17.10
CA ALA A 92 0.81 7.00 16.92
C ALA A 92 0.24 6.43 15.62
N PHE A 93 0.98 6.53 14.52
CA PHE A 93 0.58 5.96 13.22
C PHE A 93 0.30 4.45 13.31
N TYR A 94 1.21 3.67 13.88
CA TYR A 94 1.02 2.21 14.02
C TYR A 94 -0.12 1.86 14.98
N MET A 95 -0.29 2.63 16.07
CA MET A 95 -1.40 2.45 17.01
C MET A 95 -2.76 2.71 16.35
N ASP A 96 -2.88 3.81 15.60
CA ASP A 96 -4.10 4.16 14.87
C ASP A 96 -4.43 3.13 13.80
N LEU A 97 -3.42 2.69 13.03
CA LEU A 97 -3.59 1.66 12.02
C LEU A 97 -4.05 0.33 12.64
N GLU A 98 -3.43 -0.10 13.74
CA GLU A 98 -3.79 -1.34 14.43
C GLU A 98 -5.21 -1.28 14.99
N LYS A 99 -5.59 -0.13 15.59
CA LYS A 99 -6.94 0.10 16.09
C LYS A 99 -7.97 0.00 14.96
N LEU A 100 -7.79 0.75 13.88
CA LEU A 100 -8.70 0.75 12.73
C LEU A 100 -8.85 -0.63 12.08
N TYR A 101 -7.73 -1.36 11.99
CA TYR A 101 -7.71 -2.71 11.46
C TYR A 101 -8.49 -3.70 12.34
N LYS A 102 -8.38 -3.58 13.67
CA LYS A 102 -9.07 -4.44 14.64
C LYS A 102 -10.56 -4.11 14.77
N GLU A 103 -10.94 -2.84 14.66
CA GLU A 103 -12.34 -2.39 14.66
C GLU A 103 -13.10 -2.84 13.40
N ASP A 104 -12.42 -3.02 12.27
CA ASP A 104 -13.06 -3.53 11.06
C ASP A 104 -13.27 -5.05 11.12
N HIS A 105 -14.54 -5.44 11.04
CA HIS A 105 -15.00 -6.82 11.12
C HIS A 105 -15.24 -7.50 9.76
N THR A 106 -14.76 -6.92 8.66
CA THR A 106 -14.88 -7.58 7.35
C THR A 106 -14.03 -8.85 7.29
N PHE A 107 -14.53 -9.81 6.52
CA PHE A 107 -13.86 -11.10 6.37
C PHE A 107 -12.55 -10.97 5.58
N PHE A 108 -12.52 -10.10 4.57
CA PHE A 108 -11.34 -9.82 3.76
C PHE A 108 -10.81 -8.42 4.04
N LYS A 109 -9.53 -8.34 4.39
CA LYS A 109 -8.83 -7.08 4.67
C LYS A 109 -7.49 -7.07 3.94
N ILE A 110 -7.24 -5.97 3.22
CA ILE A 110 -5.97 -5.68 2.56
C ILE A 110 -5.48 -4.34 3.06
N ILE A 111 -4.20 -4.25 3.40
CA ILE A 111 -3.50 -2.99 3.65
C ILE A 111 -2.49 -2.83 2.53
N VAL A 112 -2.49 -1.67 1.88
CA VAL A 112 -1.60 -1.34 0.77
C VAL A 112 -1.05 0.06 0.95
N GLY A 113 0.19 0.25 0.54
CA GLY A 113 0.79 1.57 0.45
C GLY A 113 2.24 1.55 0.93
N GLU A 114 2.75 2.75 1.15
CA GLU A 114 4.15 2.95 1.48
C GLU A 114 4.34 2.93 3.00
N PHE A 115 5.17 2.01 3.48
CA PHE A 115 5.50 1.89 4.90
C PHE A 115 6.83 2.54 5.28
N ASN A 116 7.62 3.02 4.31
CA ASN A 116 8.96 3.58 4.56
C ASN A 116 9.88 2.63 5.36
N ASP A 117 9.68 1.34 5.17
CA ASP A 117 10.45 0.27 5.80
C ASP A 117 11.12 -0.63 4.77
N MET A 118 11.97 -1.53 5.25
CA MET A 118 12.45 -2.65 4.46
C MET A 118 12.34 -3.90 5.33
N ILE A 119 11.59 -4.89 4.85
CA ILE A 119 11.36 -6.14 5.56
C ILE A 119 11.92 -7.30 4.75
N GLY A 120 12.84 -8.02 5.37
CA GLY A 120 13.67 -9.03 4.75
C GLY A 120 13.51 -10.43 5.30
N SER A 121 14.35 -11.34 4.83
CA SER A 121 14.46 -12.66 5.45
C SER A 121 15.09 -12.53 6.84
N ARG A 122 14.30 -12.72 7.91
CA ARG A 122 14.83 -12.99 9.25
C ARG A 122 14.97 -14.50 9.41
N ARG A 123 16.09 -14.99 9.96
CA ARG A 123 16.34 -16.44 10.20
C ARG A 123 15.56 -16.99 11.41
N THR A 124 14.37 -16.48 11.70
CA THR A 124 13.53 -16.89 12.85
C THR A 124 12.22 -17.52 12.38
N ALA A 125 11.55 -18.24 13.28
CA ALA A 125 10.35 -19.06 13.04
C ALA A 125 9.07 -18.27 12.66
N GLU A 126 9.21 -17.08 12.09
CA GLU A 126 8.15 -16.16 11.64
C GLU A 126 7.55 -16.53 10.27
N GLY A 127 8.02 -17.63 9.67
CA GLY A 127 7.84 -18.00 8.26
C GLY A 127 6.40 -18.18 7.76
N LEU A 128 5.38 -18.09 8.61
CA LEU A 128 3.97 -18.08 8.17
C LEU A 128 3.46 -16.69 7.83
N HIS A 129 3.86 -15.66 8.59
CA HIS A 129 3.33 -14.30 8.47
C HIS A 129 4.27 -13.41 7.66
N ILE A 130 5.58 -13.59 7.80
CA ILE A 130 6.60 -12.90 7.02
C ILE A 130 7.41 -13.96 6.30
N GLY A 131 7.37 -13.95 4.97
CA GLY A 131 8.15 -14.87 4.14
C GLY A 131 9.62 -14.47 4.04
N THR A 132 10.43 -15.34 3.45
CA THR A 132 11.89 -15.21 3.37
C THR A 132 12.39 -14.50 2.12
N HIS A 133 11.51 -13.95 1.29
CA HIS A 133 11.84 -13.43 -0.04
C HIS A 133 11.81 -11.89 -0.15
N GLY A 134 11.75 -11.18 0.98
CA GLY A 134 11.87 -9.72 1.02
C GLY A 134 13.33 -9.25 0.92
N MET A 135 13.54 -7.92 0.92
CA MET A 135 14.86 -7.27 0.83
C MET A 135 15.67 -7.31 2.15
N GLU A 136 16.51 -6.31 2.45
CA GLU A 136 17.21 -6.22 3.74
C GLU A 136 16.26 -5.74 4.84
N TRP A 137 16.53 -6.13 6.08
CA TRP A 137 15.73 -5.75 7.25
C TRP A 137 16.27 -4.48 7.89
N ASN A 138 15.43 -3.45 8.08
CA ASN A 138 15.79 -2.23 8.80
C ASN A 138 14.98 -2.06 10.11
N GLU A 139 15.21 -0.98 10.85
CA GLU A 139 14.54 -0.71 12.13
C GLU A 139 13.02 -0.57 11.99
N GLN A 140 12.55 0.10 10.94
CA GLN A 140 11.11 0.21 10.65
C GLN A 140 10.50 -1.13 10.25
N GLY A 141 11.29 -2.00 9.62
CA GLY A 141 10.92 -3.39 9.34
C GLY A 141 10.60 -4.16 10.62
N GLU A 142 11.29 -3.86 11.73
CA GLU A 142 10.94 -4.42 13.05
C GLU A 142 9.55 -3.96 13.50
N ARG A 143 9.22 -2.67 13.34
CA ARG A 143 7.90 -2.14 13.71
C ARG A 143 6.79 -2.74 12.87
N LEU A 144 7.00 -2.83 11.55
CA LEU A 144 6.09 -3.52 10.66
C LEU A 144 5.90 -4.99 11.08
N SER A 145 6.98 -5.67 11.48
CA SER A 145 6.88 -7.07 11.95
C SER A 145 6.04 -7.22 13.21
N VAL A 146 6.16 -6.28 14.16
CA VAL A 146 5.35 -6.23 15.38
C VAL A 146 3.88 -6.02 15.02
N PHE A 147 3.60 -5.08 14.10
CA PHE A 147 2.25 -4.84 13.59
C PHE A 147 1.65 -6.09 12.94
N ILE A 148 2.38 -6.74 12.01
CA ILE A 148 1.92 -7.96 11.32
C ILE A 148 1.57 -9.07 12.32
N ARG A 149 2.40 -9.23 13.36
CA ARG A 149 2.17 -10.22 14.41
C ARG A 149 0.96 -9.88 15.26
N SER A 150 0.79 -8.60 15.64
CA SER A 150 -0.32 -8.14 16.49
C SER A 150 -1.69 -8.26 15.81
N THR A 151 -1.72 -8.18 14.48
CA THR A 151 -2.92 -8.22 13.65
C THR A 151 -3.15 -9.56 12.97
N TYR A 152 -2.23 -10.52 13.16
CA TYR A 152 -2.21 -11.84 12.52
C TYR A 152 -2.32 -11.77 10.99
N THR A 153 -1.72 -10.74 10.38
CA THR A 153 -1.70 -10.57 8.94
C THR A 153 -0.52 -11.30 8.30
N ILE A 154 -0.45 -11.25 6.98
CA ILE A 154 0.59 -11.87 6.17
C ILE A 154 1.19 -10.77 5.29
N HIS A 155 2.50 -10.60 5.38
CA HIS A 155 3.26 -9.73 4.50
C HIS A 155 3.40 -10.40 3.13
N GLY A 156 2.69 -9.86 2.13
CA GLY A 156 2.54 -10.45 0.82
C GLY A 156 3.81 -10.40 -0.03
N ASN A 157 4.51 -9.27 0.01
CA ASN A 157 5.71 -9.04 -0.79
C ASN A 157 6.80 -10.08 -0.54
N SER A 158 6.97 -10.53 0.71
CA SER A 158 8.01 -11.52 1.07
C SER A 158 7.57 -12.98 0.93
N GLN A 159 6.31 -13.27 0.58
CA GLN A 159 5.83 -14.65 0.41
C GLN A 159 6.42 -15.36 -0.81
N PHE A 160 6.70 -14.60 -1.88
CA PHE A 160 7.04 -15.17 -3.18
C PHE A 160 8.46 -14.82 -3.58
N GLN A 161 9.19 -15.80 -4.11
CA GLN A 161 10.48 -15.55 -4.73
C GLN A 161 10.27 -14.79 -6.04
N LYS A 162 10.88 -13.61 -6.16
CA LYS A 162 10.85 -12.77 -7.38
C LYS A 162 12.26 -12.64 -7.94
N HIS A 163 12.36 -12.33 -9.24
CA HIS A 163 13.63 -11.88 -9.80
C HIS A 163 14.04 -10.53 -9.18
N SER A 164 15.34 -10.30 -9.01
CA SER A 164 15.87 -9.11 -8.32
C SER A 164 15.33 -7.78 -8.86
N HIS A 165 15.16 -7.67 -10.18
CA HIS A 165 14.62 -6.47 -10.82
C HIS A 165 13.13 -6.20 -10.54
N LEU A 166 12.40 -7.13 -9.90
CA LEU A 166 10.97 -7.00 -9.55
C LEU A 166 10.75 -6.77 -8.04
N LEU A 167 11.81 -6.73 -7.23
CA LEU A 167 11.71 -6.63 -5.77
C LEU A 167 11.47 -5.20 -5.29
N TRP A 168 12.19 -4.22 -5.83
CA TRP A 168 12.16 -2.86 -5.29
C TRP A 168 10.92 -2.08 -5.75
N THR A 169 10.40 -1.17 -4.96
CA THR A 169 9.28 -0.31 -5.34
C THR A 169 9.67 1.15 -5.46
N TRP A 170 10.82 1.52 -4.90
CA TRP A 170 11.37 2.88 -4.92
C TRP A 170 12.82 2.94 -5.41
N GLU A 171 13.16 3.98 -6.17
CA GLU A 171 14.50 4.31 -6.65
C GLU A 171 14.97 5.65 -6.06
N SER A 172 16.22 5.72 -5.58
CA SER A 172 16.78 6.97 -5.03
C SER A 172 17.03 8.02 -6.12
N PRO A 173 17.02 9.33 -5.79
CA PRO A 173 17.48 10.37 -6.72
C PRO A 173 18.87 10.06 -7.29
N GLY A 174 18.96 9.88 -8.61
CA GLY A 174 20.20 9.51 -9.31
C GLY A 174 20.43 8.00 -9.51
N GLY A 175 19.46 7.14 -9.13
CA GLY A 175 19.41 5.72 -9.50
C GLY A 175 20.41 4.80 -8.81
N GLN A 176 20.99 5.24 -7.69
CA GLN A 176 22.04 4.48 -7.00
C GLN A 176 21.48 3.39 -6.07
N PHE A 177 20.34 3.64 -5.44
CA PHE A 177 19.72 2.75 -4.45
C PHE A 177 18.31 2.36 -4.87
N HIS A 178 17.92 1.14 -4.54
CA HIS A 178 16.63 0.55 -4.85
C HIS A 178 16.09 -0.16 -3.61
N ASN A 179 14.93 0.23 -3.12
CA ASN A 179 14.33 -0.32 -1.89
C ASN A 179 12.91 -0.83 -2.14
N GLU A 180 12.47 -1.83 -1.38
CA GLU A 180 11.08 -2.29 -1.32
C GLU A 180 10.39 -1.60 -0.14
N THR A 181 9.71 -0.48 -0.41
CA THR A 181 9.06 0.37 0.60
C THR A 181 7.53 0.34 0.53
N ASP A 182 6.97 -0.15 -0.58
CA ASP A 182 5.54 -0.37 -0.78
C ASP A 182 5.19 -1.83 -0.55
N HIS A 183 4.22 -2.07 0.32
CA HIS A 183 3.86 -3.42 0.73
C HIS A 183 2.38 -3.70 0.58
N ILE A 184 2.07 -4.94 0.24
CA ILE A 184 0.73 -5.51 0.35
C ILE A 184 0.69 -6.44 1.55
N ILE A 185 -0.22 -6.17 2.48
CA ILE A 185 -0.46 -6.98 3.67
C ILE A 185 -1.90 -7.48 3.64
N VAL A 186 -2.10 -8.77 3.92
CA VAL A 186 -3.42 -9.40 3.86
C VAL A 186 -3.74 -10.16 5.13
N ASN A 187 -5.01 -10.28 5.48
CA ASN A 187 -5.43 -11.08 6.64
C ASN A 187 -5.59 -12.58 6.35
N ARG A 188 -5.57 -12.97 5.06
CA ARG A 188 -5.79 -14.35 4.61
C ARG A 188 -4.86 -14.70 3.45
N LYS A 189 -4.16 -15.84 3.55
CA LYS A 189 -3.15 -16.25 2.57
C LYS A 189 -3.71 -16.42 1.14
N PHE A 190 -4.94 -16.91 1.02
CA PHE A 190 -5.58 -17.13 -0.29
C PHE A 190 -6.02 -15.84 -0.99
N CYS A 191 -5.86 -14.67 -0.36
CA CYS A 191 -5.97 -13.37 -1.03
C CYS A 191 -4.76 -13.07 -1.93
N LEU A 192 -3.67 -13.86 -1.83
CA LEU A 192 -2.46 -13.68 -2.61
C LEU A 192 -2.31 -14.80 -3.64
N THR A 193 -2.09 -14.41 -4.89
CA THR A 193 -1.68 -15.33 -5.97
C THR A 193 -0.22 -15.09 -6.36
N VAL A 194 0.15 -13.82 -6.54
CA VAL A 194 1.52 -13.29 -6.67
C VAL A 194 1.47 -11.85 -6.14
N VAL A 195 2.58 -11.34 -5.60
CA VAL A 195 2.77 -9.91 -5.36
C VAL A 195 4.06 -9.48 -6.03
N ALA A 196 4.02 -8.60 -7.02
CA ALA A 196 5.19 -8.14 -7.75
C ALA A 196 4.97 -6.76 -8.38
N VAL A 197 6.07 -6.08 -8.70
CA VAL A 197 5.98 -4.86 -9.51
C VAL A 197 5.49 -5.19 -10.92
N VAL A 198 4.58 -4.36 -11.44
CA VAL A 198 4.08 -4.43 -12.82
C VAL A 198 5.19 -4.03 -13.80
N PRO A 199 5.72 -4.95 -14.62
CA PRO A 199 6.79 -4.64 -15.55
C PRO A 199 6.33 -3.64 -16.61
N LYS A 200 7.20 -2.70 -16.99
CA LYS A 200 7.00 -1.75 -18.09
C LYS A 200 5.83 -0.75 -17.89
N PHE A 201 5.38 -0.59 -16.65
CA PHE A 201 4.50 0.52 -16.28
C PHE A 201 5.36 1.68 -15.78
N TYR A 202 5.39 2.77 -16.55
CA TYR A 202 6.17 3.97 -16.22
C TYR A 202 5.23 5.07 -15.74
N SER A 203 5.23 5.31 -14.43
CA SER A 203 4.40 6.32 -13.77
C SER A 203 4.98 7.74 -13.87
N GLY A 204 6.22 7.90 -14.38
CA GLY A 204 6.97 9.15 -14.29
C GLY A 204 7.44 9.50 -12.87
N SER A 205 7.20 8.61 -11.90
CA SER A 205 7.60 8.73 -10.50
C SER A 205 8.80 7.81 -10.22
N ASP A 206 9.52 8.11 -9.14
CA ASP A 206 10.54 7.22 -8.55
C ASP A 206 9.94 5.92 -7.96
N TYR A 207 8.62 5.77 -7.98
CA TYR A 207 7.85 4.63 -7.47
C TYR A 207 7.30 3.76 -8.59
N ARG A 208 7.33 2.45 -8.37
CA ARG A 208 6.80 1.43 -9.28
C ARG A 208 5.47 0.87 -8.81
N LEU A 209 4.58 0.59 -9.75
CA LEU A 209 3.26 0.02 -9.47
C LEU A 209 3.39 -1.42 -8.96
N LEU A 210 2.82 -1.69 -7.78
CA LEU A 210 2.75 -3.02 -7.17
C LEU A 210 1.39 -3.68 -7.48
N SER A 211 1.40 -4.97 -7.86
CA SER A 211 0.19 -5.77 -8.15
C SER A 211 0.21 -7.12 -7.46
#